data_AF-M5U4I1-F1
#
_entry.id   AF-M5U4I1-F1
#
_cell.length_a   1.000
_cell.length_b   1.000
_cell.length_c   1.000
_cell.angle_alpha   90.00
_cell.angle_beta   90.00
_cell.angle_gamma   90.00
#
_symmetry.space_group_name_H-M   'P 1'
#
loop_
_entity.id
_entity.type
_entity.pdbx_description
1 polymer ?
#
loop_
_entity_poly.entity_id
_entity_poly.type
_entity_poly.pdbx_seq_one_letter_code
_entity_poly.pdbx_strand_id
1 'polypeptide(L)'
;MLFFPYSTDAPVYHYPIATGTIAVLNVAAYVATTIQVATGNLALEDVRWLALTFDGIHPLQWITHCFLHIHPFQLIVNVLFLWSFGLVIEGKIGSFLFTVFYFGIHIFCAALAQSMFYALSFAVPEVSEMFAVGADNGIYILMAMALIWAPENEMNCVFLLLVPRLGKMGGGIMTELRISTLATAYIFIELIMFFFLGLLVWQAGFHLLSLLIGVVLAFVMLRMEWVDCEDWDIISRNEWLHGYPFLCSEERRQRLSETVDLRHDAVSMALATSTTASTSNASYMAARSSTMARSAKGDTTTIAPRQGQTHAASTPSSGSQAPISQPPKKSKRRGLLGTKGRSAEPPPPTPQQIAASHPDFNRITMLMRQAVTNKSLMLAEQHFAKLQELGLAIGLSDKTLFGFASLLGTHKKFLPALAPLQLIVEHNGPMAPDALLRIAQIQLKVMRLPGEAVKTLRRIQFPAESANSPETLSEPQQKIVTRRNGLLQQCGVAPPPLVAKPDGAK
;
A
#
# COMPACT_ATOMS: atom_id res chain seq x y z
N MET A 1 -30.59 -3.43 3.72
CA MET A 1 -29.31 -3.03 4.35
C MET A 1 -28.46 -2.39 3.26
N LEU A 2 -27.78 -1.29 3.54
CA LEU A 2 -26.93 -0.63 2.54
C LEU A 2 -25.47 -0.73 2.94
N PHE A 3 -24.67 -1.23 2.01
CA PHE A 3 -23.25 -1.50 2.15
C PHE A 3 -22.50 -0.59 1.18
N PHE A 4 -21.63 0.26 1.70
CA PHE A 4 -20.98 1.32 0.92
C PHE A 4 -19.47 1.23 0.99
N PRO A 5 -18.82 0.56 0.02
CA PRO A 5 -17.38 0.64 -0.13
C PRO A 5 -16.97 2.05 -0.57
N TYR A 6 -15.95 2.64 0.06
CA TYR A 6 -15.51 4.01 -0.24
C TYR A 6 -13.99 4.18 -0.41
N SER A 7 -13.19 3.25 0.10
CA SER A 7 -11.73 3.26 -0.01
C SER A 7 -11.19 1.83 0.01
N THR A 8 -9.96 1.65 -0.46
CA THR A 8 -9.24 0.36 -0.43
C THR A 8 -7.80 0.56 0.00
N ASP A 9 -7.18 -0.47 0.55
CA ASP A 9 -5.73 -0.54 0.82
C ASP A 9 -4.91 -1.08 -0.37
N ALA A 10 -5.57 -1.42 -1.49
CA ALA A 10 -4.90 -1.90 -2.69
C ALA A 10 -3.89 -0.85 -3.20
N PRO A 11 -2.71 -1.27 -3.68
CA PRO A 11 -1.74 -0.36 -4.28
C PRO A 11 -2.35 0.36 -5.49
N VAL A 12 -2.32 1.70 -5.47
CA VAL A 12 -2.82 2.57 -6.53
C VAL A 12 -1.63 3.36 -7.10
N TYR A 13 -1.21 3.03 -8.32
CA TYR A 13 -0.10 3.72 -9.01
C TYR A 13 -0.56 4.96 -9.79
N HIS A 14 -1.84 4.98 -10.18
CA HIS A 14 -2.44 6.05 -10.99
C HIS A 14 -3.65 6.67 -10.31
N TYR A 15 -3.84 7.97 -10.49
CA TYR A 15 -5.03 8.65 -9.99
C TYR A 15 -6.29 8.17 -10.73
N PRO A 16 -7.43 8.04 -10.04
CA PRO A 16 -8.66 7.47 -10.60
C PRO A 16 -9.50 8.49 -11.40
N ILE A 17 -8.88 9.11 -12.40
CA ILE A 17 -9.48 10.20 -13.19
C ILE A 17 -10.64 9.68 -14.03
N ALA A 18 -10.47 8.54 -14.70
CA ALA A 18 -11.48 7.97 -15.58
C ALA A 18 -12.68 7.42 -14.78
N THR A 19 -12.42 6.71 -13.68
CA THR A 19 -13.45 6.22 -12.74
C THR A 19 -14.29 7.39 -12.21
N GLY A 20 -13.63 8.44 -11.72
CA GLY A 20 -14.32 9.64 -11.24
C GLY A 20 -15.12 10.34 -12.34
N THR A 21 -14.56 10.46 -13.55
CA THR A 21 -15.23 11.08 -14.70
C THR A 21 -16.48 10.30 -15.10
N ILE A 22 -16.38 8.98 -15.24
CA ILE A 22 -17.52 8.12 -15.61
C ILE A 22 -18.60 8.18 -14.52
N ALA A 23 -18.23 8.19 -13.24
CA ALA A 23 -19.18 8.36 -12.14
C ALA A 23 -19.95 9.70 -12.24
N VAL A 24 -19.25 10.81 -12.49
CA VAL A 24 -19.87 12.13 -12.68
C VAL A 24 -20.79 12.14 -13.91
N LEU A 25 -20.35 11.55 -15.02
CA LEU A 25 -21.16 11.46 -16.24
C LEU A 25 -22.43 10.63 -16.02
N ASN A 26 -22.38 9.54 -15.25
CA ASN A 26 -23.56 8.75 -14.89
C ASN A 26 -24.56 9.56 -14.07
N VAL A 27 -24.10 10.33 -13.08
CA VAL A 27 -24.97 11.20 -12.28
C VAL A 27 -25.57 12.30 -13.16
N ALA A 28 -24.76 12.94 -14.00
CA ALA A 28 -25.23 13.99 -14.91
C ALA A 28 -26.28 13.44 -15.90
N ALA A 29 -26.04 12.28 -16.50
CA ALA A 29 -26.98 11.60 -17.39
C ALA A 29 -28.29 11.29 -16.67
N TYR A 30 -28.24 10.71 -15.46
CA TYR A 30 -29.43 10.41 -14.68
C TYR A 30 -30.29 11.64 -14.36
N VAL A 31 -29.65 12.77 -14.02
CA VAL A 31 -30.35 14.05 -13.77
C VAL A 31 -30.96 14.61 -15.06
N ALA A 32 -30.25 14.49 -16.18
CA ALA A 32 -30.69 15.00 -17.48
C ALA A 32 -31.78 14.14 -18.15
N THR A 33 -31.85 12.85 -17.82
CA THR A 33 -32.82 11.92 -18.43
C THR A 33 -33.87 11.47 -17.41
N THR A 34 -33.51 10.54 -16.52
CA THR A 34 -34.46 9.85 -15.64
C THR A 34 -35.21 10.79 -14.71
N ILE A 35 -34.53 11.78 -14.11
CA ILE A 35 -35.21 12.77 -13.27
C ILE A 35 -36.17 13.62 -14.11
N GLN A 36 -35.75 14.05 -15.31
CA GLN A 36 -36.62 14.86 -16.18
C GLN A 36 -37.87 14.09 -16.60
N VAL A 37 -37.73 12.82 -16.99
CA VAL A 37 -38.85 11.92 -17.30
C VAL A 37 -39.75 11.74 -16.06
N ALA A 38 -39.17 11.48 -14.89
CA ALA A 38 -39.93 11.32 -13.64
C ALA A 38 -40.71 12.59 -13.23
N THR A 39 -40.18 13.77 -13.56
CA THR A 39 -40.86 15.06 -13.30
C THR A 39 -41.85 15.47 -14.39
N GLY A 40 -41.95 14.72 -15.49
CA GLY A 40 -42.82 15.02 -16.63
C GLY A 40 -42.29 16.10 -17.58
N ASN A 41 -41.00 16.48 -17.47
CA ASN A 41 -40.36 17.46 -18.36
C ASN A 41 -39.91 16.84 -19.70
N LEU A 42 -39.72 15.52 -19.75
CA LEU A 42 -39.38 14.75 -20.95
C LEU A 42 -40.34 13.56 -21.07
N ALA A 43 -40.68 13.19 -22.30
CA ALA A 43 -41.34 11.91 -22.57
C ALA A 43 -40.31 10.77 -22.55
N LEU A 44 -40.76 9.54 -22.25
CA LEU A 44 -39.87 8.37 -22.23
C LEU A 44 -39.29 8.09 -23.62
N GLU A 45 -40.09 8.35 -24.64
CA GLU A 45 -39.76 8.22 -26.06
C GLU A 45 -38.57 9.11 -26.45
N ASP A 46 -38.44 10.30 -25.85
CA ASP A 46 -37.36 11.25 -26.12
C ASP A 46 -35.98 10.75 -25.65
N VAL A 47 -35.97 9.81 -24.69
CA VAL A 47 -34.74 9.22 -24.12
C VAL A 47 -34.56 7.75 -24.52
N ARG A 48 -35.54 7.13 -25.20
CA ARG A 48 -35.48 5.70 -25.60
C ARG A 48 -34.26 5.38 -26.46
N TRP A 49 -33.82 6.32 -27.30
CA TRP A 49 -32.63 6.16 -28.16
C TRP A 49 -31.31 5.99 -27.39
N LEU A 50 -31.28 6.35 -26.09
CA LEU A 50 -30.12 6.16 -25.23
C LEU A 50 -30.09 4.75 -24.60
N ALA A 51 -31.23 4.07 -24.49
CA ALA A 51 -31.35 2.72 -23.93
C ALA A 51 -30.96 1.66 -24.96
N LEU A 52 -30.54 0.48 -24.51
CA LEU A 52 -30.26 -0.64 -25.41
C LEU A 52 -31.59 -1.30 -25.78
N THR A 53 -32.13 -1.01 -26.96
CA THR A 53 -33.39 -1.58 -27.46
C THR A 53 -33.12 -2.83 -28.30
N PHE A 54 -34.09 -3.74 -28.40
CA PHE A 54 -33.92 -5.02 -29.09
C PHE A 54 -34.75 -5.16 -30.38
N ASP A 55 -35.30 -4.05 -30.86
CA ASP A 55 -36.04 -3.92 -32.13
C ASP A 55 -35.12 -3.74 -33.35
N GLY A 56 -33.83 -3.53 -33.13
CA GLY A 56 -32.84 -3.37 -34.19
C GLY A 56 -31.41 -3.43 -33.68
N ILE A 57 -30.45 -3.19 -34.58
CA ILE A 57 -29.03 -3.04 -34.24
C ILE A 57 -28.67 -1.56 -34.24
N HIS A 58 -28.33 -1.03 -33.07
CA HIS A 58 -28.09 0.40 -32.86
C HIS A 58 -26.73 0.61 -32.17
N PRO A 59 -25.62 0.72 -32.92
CA PRO A 59 -24.28 0.77 -32.34
C PRO A 59 -24.04 1.90 -31.33
N LEU A 60 -24.74 3.04 -31.46
CA LEU A 60 -24.65 4.13 -30.49
C LEU A 60 -25.15 3.71 -29.10
N GLN A 61 -26.21 2.88 -29.06
CA GLN A 61 -26.77 2.35 -27.82
C GLN A 61 -25.80 1.47 -27.06
N TRP A 62 -24.82 0.86 -27.75
CA TRP A 62 -23.79 0.03 -27.10
C TRP A 62 -22.92 0.80 -26.11
N ILE A 63 -22.88 2.12 -26.23
CA ILE A 63 -22.20 3.01 -25.27
C ILE A 63 -23.22 3.73 -24.41
N THR A 64 -24.26 4.34 -25.01
CA THR A 64 -25.14 5.23 -24.25
C THR A 64 -25.96 4.53 -23.17
N HIS A 65 -26.29 3.24 -23.34
CA HIS A 65 -27.08 2.49 -22.38
C HIS A 65 -26.42 2.41 -20.99
N CYS A 66 -25.08 2.48 -20.92
CA CYS A 66 -24.37 2.37 -19.65
C CYS A 66 -24.58 3.58 -18.74
N PHE A 67 -25.00 4.72 -19.30
CA PHE A 67 -25.26 5.95 -18.54
C PHE A 67 -26.70 6.08 -18.05
N LEU A 68 -27.65 5.32 -18.62
CA LEU A 68 -29.04 5.35 -18.20
C LEU A 68 -29.28 4.46 -16.98
N HIS A 69 -30.11 4.94 -16.04
CA HIS A 69 -30.50 4.19 -14.85
C HIS A 69 -31.99 4.44 -14.57
N ILE A 70 -32.77 3.41 -14.26
CA ILE A 70 -34.23 3.52 -14.13
C ILE A 70 -34.62 4.15 -12.79
N HIS A 71 -33.87 3.86 -11.73
CA HIS A 71 -34.20 4.31 -10.38
C HIS A 71 -32.93 4.72 -9.61
N PRO A 72 -33.05 5.60 -8.59
CA PRO A 72 -31.88 6.21 -7.95
C PRO A 72 -31.01 5.18 -7.23
N PHE A 73 -31.62 4.11 -6.71
CA PHE A 73 -30.88 3.02 -6.07
C PHE A 73 -29.93 2.31 -7.06
N GLN A 74 -30.35 2.10 -8.33
CA GLN A 74 -29.50 1.48 -9.34
C GLN A 74 -28.26 2.34 -9.60
N LEU A 75 -28.47 3.66 -9.77
CA LEU A 75 -27.37 4.62 -9.96
C LEU A 75 -26.42 4.62 -8.75
N ILE A 76 -26.94 4.72 -7.53
CA ILE A 76 -26.13 4.77 -6.31
C ILE A 76 -25.26 3.52 -6.19
N VAL A 77 -25.85 2.34 -6.35
CA VAL A 77 -25.10 1.08 -6.31
C VAL A 77 -24.06 1.05 -7.42
N ASN A 78 -24.42 1.41 -8.65
CA ASN A 78 -23.50 1.37 -9.78
C ASN A 78 -22.31 2.33 -9.59
N VAL A 79 -22.55 3.58 -9.18
CA VAL A 79 -21.49 4.56 -8.95
C VAL A 79 -20.56 4.14 -7.82
N LEU A 80 -21.08 3.55 -6.74
CA LEU A 80 -20.26 3.11 -5.61
C LEU A 80 -19.41 1.89 -5.95
N PHE A 81 -19.97 0.94 -6.70
CA PHE A 81 -19.23 -0.23 -7.16
C PHE A 81 -18.20 0.13 -8.23
N LEU A 82 -18.58 1.01 -9.17
CA LEU A 82 -17.67 1.60 -10.14
C LEU A 82 -16.53 2.30 -9.43
N TRP A 83 -16.81 3.12 -8.41
CA TRP A 83 -15.76 3.76 -7.62
C TRP A 83 -14.85 2.71 -6.98
N SER A 84 -15.43 1.77 -6.25
CA SER A 84 -14.65 0.84 -5.42
C SER A 84 -13.78 -0.11 -6.22
N PHE A 85 -14.31 -0.71 -7.28
CA PHE A 85 -13.54 -1.60 -8.15
C PHE A 85 -12.75 -0.82 -9.20
N GLY A 86 -13.30 0.30 -9.72
CA GLY A 86 -12.60 1.17 -10.65
C GLY A 86 -11.31 1.76 -10.06
N LEU A 87 -11.31 2.16 -8.78
CA LEU A 87 -10.10 2.58 -8.06
C LEU A 87 -8.98 1.52 -8.14
N VAL A 88 -9.32 0.25 -7.89
CA VAL A 88 -8.35 -0.86 -7.90
C VAL A 88 -7.82 -1.09 -9.32
N ILE A 89 -8.71 -1.16 -10.31
CA ILE A 89 -8.33 -1.48 -11.68
C ILE A 89 -7.59 -0.31 -12.34
N GLU A 90 -8.15 0.90 -12.32
CA GLU A 90 -7.53 2.10 -12.88
C GLU A 90 -6.21 2.42 -12.17
N GLY A 91 -6.15 2.23 -10.86
CA GLY A 91 -4.91 2.41 -10.09
C GLY A 91 -3.75 1.56 -10.62
N LYS A 92 -4.06 0.35 -11.12
CA LYS A 92 -3.05 -0.58 -11.63
C LYS A 92 -2.68 -0.35 -13.10
N ILE A 93 -3.66 -0.11 -13.97
CA ILE A 93 -3.42 -0.05 -15.44
C ILE A 93 -3.43 1.36 -16.02
N GLY A 94 -3.79 2.37 -15.23
CA GLY A 94 -3.90 3.76 -15.66
C GLY A 94 -5.22 4.11 -16.37
N SER A 95 -5.53 5.41 -16.40
CA SER A 95 -6.82 5.94 -16.86
C SER A 95 -7.16 5.63 -18.31
N PHE A 96 -6.16 5.67 -19.22
CA PHE A 96 -6.40 5.43 -20.64
C PHE A 96 -6.80 3.98 -20.91
N LEU A 97 -5.99 3.01 -20.45
CA LEU A 97 -6.30 1.60 -20.62
C LEU A 97 -7.59 1.22 -19.90
N PHE A 98 -7.81 1.73 -18.69
CA PHE A 98 -9.08 1.55 -17.98
C PHE A 98 -10.28 2.01 -18.82
N THR A 99 -10.20 3.20 -19.43
CA THR A 99 -11.27 3.74 -20.28
C THR A 99 -11.53 2.86 -21.50
N VAL A 100 -10.46 2.43 -22.18
CA VAL A 100 -10.54 1.55 -23.36
C VAL A 100 -11.19 0.21 -22.99
N PHE A 101 -10.77 -0.41 -21.89
CA PHE A 101 -11.37 -1.67 -21.44
C PHE A 101 -12.82 -1.48 -21.00
N TYR A 102 -13.11 -0.45 -20.20
CA TYR A 102 -14.46 -0.20 -19.70
C TYR A 102 -15.47 -0.04 -20.85
N PHE A 103 -15.20 0.86 -21.80
CA PHE A 103 -16.10 1.05 -22.94
C PHE A 103 -16.01 -0.06 -23.97
N GLY A 104 -14.83 -0.63 -24.22
CA GLY A 104 -14.66 -1.73 -25.15
C GLY A 104 -15.50 -2.95 -24.77
N ILE A 105 -15.63 -3.23 -23.47
CA ILE A 105 -16.43 -4.36 -23.02
C ILE A 105 -17.91 -4.02 -22.97
N HIS A 106 -18.30 -2.78 -22.61
CA HIS A 106 -19.69 -2.35 -22.79
C HIS A 106 -20.15 -2.49 -24.24
N ILE A 107 -19.30 -2.09 -25.19
CA ILE A 107 -19.54 -2.25 -26.63
C ILE A 107 -19.75 -3.73 -26.96
N PHE A 108 -18.83 -4.59 -26.52
CA PHE A 108 -18.89 -6.03 -26.80
C PHE A 108 -20.15 -6.69 -26.20
N CYS A 109 -20.41 -6.50 -24.91
CA CYS A 109 -21.56 -7.09 -24.22
C CYS A 109 -22.89 -6.58 -24.79
N ALA A 110 -22.99 -5.29 -25.11
CA ALA A 110 -24.21 -4.73 -25.67
C ALA A 110 -24.44 -5.18 -27.12
N ALA A 111 -23.39 -5.25 -27.95
CA ALA A 111 -23.50 -5.80 -29.30
C ALA A 111 -23.97 -7.25 -29.26
N LEU A 112 -23.41 -8.06 -28.35
CA LEU A 112 -23.81 -9.46 -28.16
C LEU A 112 -25.25 -9.58 -27.68
N ALA A 113 -25.64 -8.83 -26.64
CA ALA A 113 -26.99 -8.81 -26.10
C ALA A 113 -28.00 -8.39 -27.18
N GLN A 114 -27.75 -7.26 -27.84
CA GLN A 114 -28.66 -6.73 -28.85
C GLN A 114 -28.78 -7.68 -30.05
N SER A 115 -27.69 -8.30 -30.51
CA SER A 115 -27.74 -9.28 -31.59
C SER A 115 -28.55 -10.52 -31.21
N MET A 116 -28.37 -11.03 -29.99
CA MET A 116 -29.09 -12.20 -29.49
C MET A 116 -30.59 -11.93 -29.32
N PHE A 117 -30.97 -10.82 -28.69
CA PHE A 117 -32.38 -10.49 -28.49
C PHE A 117 -33.08 -10.02 -29.76
N TYR A 118 -32.37 -9.33 -30.65
CA TYR A 118 -32.88 -9.02 -31.98
C TYR A 118 -33.15 -10.30 -32.79
N ALA A 119 -32.29 -11.32 -32.69
CA ALA A 119 -32.57 -12.62 -33.31
C ALA A 119 -33.75 -13.34 -32.62
N LEU A 120 -33.85 -13.26 -31.30
CA LEU A 120 -34.93 -13.88 -30.53
C LEU A 120 -36.30 -13.21 -30.78
N SER A 121 -36.32 -11.92 -31.12
CA SER A 121 -37.55 -11.16 -31.36
C SER A 121 -38.34 -11.69 -32.57
N PHE A 122 -37.68 -12.35 -33.52
CA PHE A 122 -38.37 -13.08 -34.60
C PHE A 122 -39.19 -14.26 -34.10
N ALA A 123 -38.80 -14.89 -33.00
CA ALA A 123 -39.52 -16.01 -32.39
C ALA A 123 -40.50 -15.55 -31.28
N VAL A 124 -40.16 -14.48 -30.57
CA VAL A 124 -40.93 -13.93 -29.45
C VAL A 124 -41.03 -12.40 -29.63
N PRO A 125 -42.04 -11.89 -30.36
CA PRO A 125 -42.15 -10.48 -30.71
C PRO A 125 -42.12 -9.52 -29.51
N GLU A 126 -42.58 -9.94 -28.34
CA GLU A 126 -42.57 -9.13 -27.11
C GLU A 126 -41.16 -8.74 -26.66
N VAL A 127 -40.13 -9.48 -27.11
CA VAL A 127 -38.73 -9.16 -26.83
C VAL A 127 -38.29 -7.86 -27.50
N SER A 128 -38.85 -7.47 -28.65
CA SER A 128 -38.44 -6.22 -29.31
C SER A 128 -38.83 -4.96 -28.52
N GLU A 129 -39.83 -5.06 -27.65
CA GLU A 129 -40.24 -3.96 -26.76
C GLU A 129 -39.44 -3.90 -25.46
N MET A 130 -38.61 -4.92 -25.19
CA MET A 130 -37.70 -4.91 -24.06
C MET A 130 -36.52 -3.98 -24.33
N PHE A 131 -35.95 -3.44 -23.25
CA PHE A 131 -34.74 -2.63 -23.29
C PHE A 131 -33.89 -2.89 -22.07
N ALA A 132 -32.59 -2.63 -22.18
CA ALA A 132 -31.64 -2.71 -21.07
C ALA A 132 -30.95 -1.36 -20.86
N VAL A 133 -30.67 -1.04 -19.59
CA VAL A 133 -29.92 0.15 -19.17
C VAL A 133 -29.07 -0.17 -17.95
N GLY A 134 -27.97 0.57 -17.79
CA GLY A 134 -27.12 0.51 -16.60
C GLY A 134 -25.66 0.18 -16.90
N ALA A 135 -24.80 0.60 -15.98
CA ALA A 135 -23.35 0.35 -16.00
C ALA A 135 -22.93 -0.99 -15.37
N ASP A 136 -23.90 -1.83 -15.00
CA ASP A 136 -23.71 -3.06 -14.22
C ASP A 136 -22.78 -4.08 -14.89
N ASN A 137 -22.91 -4.32 -16.19
CA ASN A 137 -22.03 -5.23 -16.92
C ASN A 137 -20.54 -4.87 -16.74
N GLY A 138 -20.19 -3.59 -16.95
CA GLY A 138 -18.84 -3.08 -16.72
C GLY A 138 -18.38 -3.27 -15.28
N ILE A 139 -19.28 -3.08 -14.31
CA ILE A 139 -18.98 -3.29 -12.89
C ILE A 139 -18.68 -4.75 -12.57
N TYR A 140 -19.47 -5.70 -13.10
CA TYR A 140 -19.23 -7.13 -12.87
C TYR A 140 -17.87 -7.60 -13.41
N ILE A 141 -17.43 -7.01 -14.52
CA ILE A 141 -16.08 -7.23 -15.05
C ILE A 141 -15.03 -6.68 -14.09
N LEU A 142 -15.15 -5.41 -13.68
CA LEU A 142 -14.19 -4.78 -12.77
C LEU A 142 -14.11 -5.53 -11.44
N MET A 143 -15.26 -5.99 -10.92
CA MET A 143 -15.34 -6.82 -9.72
C MET A 143 -14.61 -8.15 -9.90
N ALA A 144 -14.82 -8.85 -11.02
CA ALA A 144 -14.13 -10.10 -11.32
C ALA A 144 -12.61 -9.91 -11.45
N MET A 145 -12.19 -8.83 -12.10
CA MET A 145 -10.78 -8.47 -12.19
C MET A 145 -10.18 -8.15 -10.83
N ALA A 146 -10.87 -7.37 -9.99
CA ALA A 146 -10.42 -7.02 -8.65
C ALA A 146 -10.32 -8.26 -7.73
N LEU A 147 -11.28 -9.19 -7.85
CA LEU A 147 -11.26 -10.47 -7.15
C LEU A 147 -10.01 -11.30 -7.48
N ILE A 148 -9.52 -11.22 -8.71
CA ILE A 148 -8.31 -11.96 -9.15
C ILE A 148 -7.04 -11.18 -8.81
N TRP A 149 -7.01 -9.87 -9.00
CA TRP A 149 -5.80 -9.05 -8.84
C TRP A 149 -5.49 -8.65 -7.41
N ALA A 150 -6.50 -8.57 -6.55
CA ALA A 150 -6.38 -8.06 -5.18
C ALA A 150 -7.33 -8.75 -4.18
N PRO A 151 -7.46 -10.10 -4.18
CA PRO A 151 -8.44 -10.81 -3.33
C PRO A 151 -8.30 -10.55 -1.83
N GLU A 152 -7.08 -10.36 -1.33
CA GLU A 152 -6.78 -10.18 0.09
C GLU A 152 -6.81 -8.73 0.55
N ASN A 153 -6.83 -7.78 -0.39
CA ASN A 153 -6.95 -6.37 -0.07
C ASN A 153 -8.29 -6.06 0.58
N GLU A 154 -8.26 -5.07 1.46
CA GLU A 154 -9.41 -4.63 2.24
C GLU A 154 -10.06 -3.41 1.59
N MET A 155 -11.39 -3.42 1.60
CA MET A 155 -12.24 -2.30 1.28
C MET A 155 -12.86 -1.78 2.56
N ASN A 156 -12.64 -0.49 2.79
CA ASN A 156 -13.31 0.24 3.84
C ASN A 156 -14.77 0.45 3.44
N CYS A 157 -15.66 -0.11 4.24
CA CYS A 157 -17.08 -0.11 3.94
C CYS A 157 -17.87 0.51 5.09
N VAL A 158 -18.83 1.37 4.74
CA VAL A 158 -19.79 1.93 5.69
C VAL A 158 -21.04 1.07 5.67
N PHE A 159 -21.34 0.44 6.80
CA PHE A 159 -22.56 -0.31 6.98
C PHE A 159 -23.67 0.60 7.51
N LEU A 160 -24.63 0.93 6.65
CA LEU A 160 -25.80 1.73 7.02
C LEU A 160 -26.95 0.77 7.35
N LEU A 161 -27.00 0.39 8.62
CA LEU A 161 -28.07 -0.43 9.19
C LEU A 161 -29.31 0.47 9.36
N LEU A 162 -30.21 0.48 8.37
CA LEU A 162 -31.53 1.12 8.42
C LEU A 162 -32.50 0.43 9.41
N VAL A 163 -31.98 -0.22 10.47
CA VAL A 163 -32.85 -0.68 11.56
C VAL A 163 -33.01 0.49 12.52
N PRO A 164 -34.25 0.96 12.75
CA PRO A 164 -34.53 1.94 13.78
C PRO A 164 -34.25 1.32 15.15
N ARG A 165 -33.00 1.40 15.63
CA ARG A 165 -32.68 1.16 17.03
C ARG A 165 -33.33 2.29 17.84
N LEU A 166 -34.33 1.94 18.65
CA LEU A 166 -35.08 2.78 19.59
C LEU A 166 -34.32 4.06 20.01
N GLY A 167 -34.55 5.16 19.29
CA GLY A 167 -34.12 6.50 19.69
C GLY A 167 -32.71 6.97 19.31
N LYS A 168 -31.88 6.18 18.61
CA LYS A 168 -30.61 6.65 18.06
C LYS A 168 -30.49 6.32 16.57
N MET A 169 -31.07 7.17 15.72
CA MET A 169 -30.78 7.16 14.30
C MET A 169 -29.30 7.51 14.11
N GLY A 170 -28.52 6.65 13.42
CA GLY A 170 -27.25 7.07 12.82
C GLY A 170 -25.95 6.41 13.30
N GLY A 171 -25.96 5.21 13.89
CA GLY A 171 -24.73 4.46 14.15
C GLY A 171 -24.30 3.61 12.95
N GLY A 172 -23.57 4.19 11.98
CA GLY A 172 -22.92 3.40 10.94
C GLY A 172 -21.76 2.59 11.53
N ILE A 173 -21.65 1.30 11.18
CA ILE A 173 -20.49 0.48 11.56
C ILE A 173 -19.51 0.57 10.38
N MET A 174 -18.31 1.11 10.61
CA MET A 174 -17.22 1.01 9.65
C MET A 174 -16.60 -0.37 9.78
N THR A 175 -16.58 -1.13 8.69
CA THR A 175 -15.97 -2.46 8.65
C THR A 175 -15.04 -2.54 7.45
N GLU A 176 -13.85 -3.07 7.69
CA GLU A 176 -12.92 -3.49 6.65
C GLU A 176 -13.37 -4.87 6.16
N LEU A 177 -13.78 -4.96 4.89
CA LEU A 177 -14.09 -6.25 4.24
C LEU A 177 -13.07 -6.54 3.15
N ARG A 178 -12.61 -7.78 3.06
CA ARG A 178 -11.78 -8.21 1.94
C ARG A 178 -12.54 -8.13 0.62
N ILE A 179 -11.86 -7.73 -0.45
CA ILE A 179 -12.39 -7.70 -1.82
C ILE A 179 -12.99 -9.06 -2.18
N SER A 180 -12.29 -10.15 -1.83
CA SER A 180 -12.77 -11.52 -2.08
C SER A 180 -14.11 -11.83 -1.40
N THR A 181 -14.27 -11.41 -0.14
CA THR A 181 -15.53 -11.60 0.61
C THR A 181 -16.66 -10.81 -0.03
N LEU A 182 -16.41 -9.55 -0.38
CA LEU A 182 -17.40 -8.68 -1.03
C LEU A 182 -17.82 -9.23 -2.39
N ALA A 183 -16.86 -9.48 -3.29
CA ALA A 183 -17.14 -9.98 -4.63
C ALA A 183 -17.87 -11.33 -4.58
N THR A 184 -17.40 -12.29 -3.77
CA THR A 184 -18.05 -13.61 -3.65
C THR A 184 -19.48 -13.51 -3.14
N ALA A 185 -19.76 -12.63 -2.18
CA ALA A 185 -21.12 -12.42 -1.69
C ALA A 185 -22.05 -11.91 -2.81
N TYR A 186 -21.60 -10.97 -3.64
CA TYR A 186 -22.40 -10.46 -4.76
C TYR A 186 -22.60 -11.52 -5.85
N ILE A 187 -21.56 -12.27 -6.19
CA ILE A 187 -21.65 -13.40 -7.13
C ILE A 187 -22.68 -14.41 -6.65
N PHE A 188 -22.66 -14.73 -5.35
CA PHE A 188 -23.61 -15.66 -4.75
C PHE A 188 -25.04 -15.14 -4.80
N ILE A 189 -25.26 -13.83 -4.52
CA ILE A 189 -26.57 -13.19 -4.64
C ILE A 189 -27.08 -13.27 -6.08
N GLU A 190 -26.25 -12.97 -7.09
CA GLU A 190 -26.63 -13.09 -8.50
C GLU A 190 -26.95 -14.52 -8.91
N LEU A 191 -26.18 -15.50 -8.46
CA LEU A 191 -26.46 -16.91 -8.74
C LEU A 191 -27.80 -17.34 -8.14
N ILE A 192 -28.12 -16.91 -6.92
CA ILE A 192 -29.43 -17.14 -6.30
C ILE A 192 -30.51 -16.46 -7.13
N MET A 193 -30.35 -15.19 -7.49
CA MET A 193 -31.35 -14.47 -8.26
C MET A 193 -31.60 -15.15 -9.61
N PHE A 194 -30.54 -15.49 -10.34
CA PHE A 194 -30.61 -16.21 -11.61
C PHE A 194 -31.31 -17.58 -11.46
N PHE A 195 -30.99 -18.35 -10.42
CA PHE A 195 -31.56 -19.68 -10.23
C PHE A 195 -33.04 -19.64 -9.82
N PHE A 196 -33.44 -18.73 -8.92
CA PHE A 196 -34.80 -18.68 -8.37
C PHE A 196 -35.77 -17.84 -9.18
N LEU A 197 -35.30 -16.77 -9.84
CA LEU A 197 -36.15 -15.95 -10.72
C LEU A 197 -36.06 -16.40 -12.19
N GLY A 198 -35.08 -17.24 -12.54
CA GLY A 198 -34.95 -17.86 -13.85
C GLY A 198 -34.72 -16.86 -14.99
N LEU A 199 -35.16 -17.24 -16.19
CA LEU A 199 -35.09 -16.41 -17.40
C LEU A 199 -35.88 -15.10 -17.28
N LEU A 200 -36.72 -14.90 -16.26
CA LEU A 200 -37.38 -13.60 -16.04
C LEU A 200 -36.36 -12.51 -15.68
N VAL A 201 -35.14 -12.89 -15.25
CA VAL A 201 -34.04 -11.96 -14.94
C VAL A 201 -32.88 -12.22 -15.89
N TRP A 202 -33.12 -12.06 -17.20
CA TRP A 202 -32.07 -12.12 -18.23
C TRP A 202 -30.85 -11.26 -17.88
N GLN A 203 -31.07 -10.13 -17.20
CA GLN A 203 -30.02 -9.24 -16.69
C GLN A 203 -28.98 -9.99 -15.83
N ALA A 204 -29.41 -10.89 -14.94
CA ALA A 204 -28.50 -11.69 -14.11
C ALA A 204 -27.63 -12.63 -14.97
N GLY A 205 -28.18 -13.16 -16.07
CA GLY A 205 -27.42 -13.92 -17.06
C GLY A 205 -26.29 -13.10 -17.71
N PHE A 206 -26.55 -11.84 -18.05
CA PHE A 206 -25.53 -10.93 -18.58
C PHE A 206 -24.51 -10.49 -17.54
N HIS A 207 -24.91 -10.37 -16.26
CA HIS A 207 -23.96 -10.15 -15.16
C HIS A 207 -22.97 -11.30 -15.03
N LEU A 208 -23.47 -12.56 -15.05
CA LEU A 208 -22.63 -13.76 -15.00
C LEU A 208 -21.72 -13.89 -16.22
N LEU A 209 -22.22 -13.56 -17.41
CA LEU A 209 -21.39 -13.53 -18.63
C LEU A 209 -20.29 -12.46 -18.54
N SER A 210 -20.63 -11.26 -18.07
CA SER A 210 -19.69 -10.17 -17.86
C SER A 210 -18.61 -10.55 -16.84
N LEU A 211 -19.00 -11.23 -15.75
CA LEU A 211 -18.06 -11.78 -14.78
C LEU A 211 -17.08 -12.78 -15.43
N LEU A 212 -17.58 -13.70 -16.25
CA LEU A 212 -16.73 -14.68 -16.95
C LEU A 212 -15.71 -13.98 -17.86
N ILE A 213 -16.15 -12.95 -18.61
CA ILE A 213 -15.26 -12.14 -19.44
C ILE A 213 -14.19 -11.45 -18.58
N GLY A 214 -14.59 -10.85 -17.45
CA GLY A 214 -13.67 -10.21 -16.51
C GLY A 214 -12.63 -11.18 -15.94
N VAL A 215 -13.03 -12.42 -15.62
CA VAL A 215 -12.11 -13.49 -15.18
C VAL A 215 -11.06 -13.79 -16.25
N VAL A 216 -11.50 -14.00 -17.50
CA VAL A 216 -10.59 -14.30 -18.62
C VAL A 216 -9.62 -13.14 -18.84
N LEU A 217 -10.12 -11.90 -18.88
CA LEU A 217 -9.28 -10.71 -19.06
C LEU A 217 -8.27 -10.56 -17.94
N ALA A 218 -8.68 -10.74 -16.67
CA ALA A 218 -7.78 -10.64 -15.53
C ALA A 218 -6.61 -11.62 -15.63
N PHE A 219 -6.88 -12.88 -16.00
CA PHE A 219 -5.85 -13.90 -16.18
C PHE A 219 -4.96 -13.63 -17.39
N VAL A 220 -5.52 -13.19 -18.51
CA VAL A 220 -4.73 -12.82 -19.70
C VAL A 220 -3.77 -11.68 -19.36
N MET A 221 -4.24 -10.64 -18.68
CA MET A 221 -3.40 -9.50 -18.28
C MET A 221 -2.31 -9.89 -17.29
N LEU A 222 -2.62 -10.76 -16.32
CA LEU A 222 -1.63 -11.31 -15.38
C LEU A 222 -0.59 -12.19 -16.08
N ARG A 223 -1.01 -12.99 -17.06
CA ARG A 223 -0.13 -13.85 -17.84
C ARG A 223 0.82 -13.05 -18.72
N MET A 224 0.30 -11.99 -19.35
CA MET A 224 1.04 -11.11 -20.24
C MET A 224 1.86 -10.05 -19.50
N GLU A 225 1.82 -10.06 -18.17
CA GLU A 225 2.50 -9.09 -17.30
C GLU A 225 2.13 -7.63 -17.61
N TRP A 226 0.91 -7.41 -18.13
CA TRP A 226 0.37 -6.07 -18.39
C TRP A 226 -0.05 -5.34 -17.12
N VAL A 227 -0.10 -6.07 -16.00
CA VAL A 227 -0.50 -5.56 -14.70
C VAL A 227 0.45 -6.09 -13.62
N ASP A 228 0.96 -5.18 -12.79
CA ASP A 228 1.74 -5.54 -11.61
C ASP A 228 0.85 -5.55 -10.37
N CYS A 229 0.76 -6.71 -9.74
CA CYS A 229 -0.04 -6.91 -8.54
C CYS A 229 0.77 -7.00 -7.25
N GLU A 230 2.10 -6.78 -7.26
CA GLU A 230 2.95 -6.85 -6.06
C GLU A 230 2.71 -8.15 -5.24
N ASP A 231 2.50 -9.26 -5.95
CA ASP A 231 2.18 -10.56 -5.38
C ASP A 231 0.88 -10.62 -4.56
N TRP A 232 -0.04 -9.66 -4.73
CA TRP A 232 -1.37 -9.68 -4.10
C TRP A 232 -2.42 -10.44 -4.89
N ASP A 233 -2.17 -10.76 -6.16
CA ASP A 233 -3.13 -11.47 -6.98
C ASP A 233 -3.24 -12.96 -6.60
N ILE A 234 -4.33 -13.57 -7.07
CA ILE A 234 -4.70 -14.94 -6.73
C ILE A 234 -3.61 -15.95 -7.10
N ILE A 235 -2.83 -15.73 -8.17
CA ILE A 235 -1.78 -16.67 -8.59
C ILE A 235 -0.63 -16.61 -7.58
N SER A 236 -0.10 -15.42 -7.30
CA SER A 236 1.00 -15.25 -6.36
C SER A 236 0.66 -15.70 -4.93
N ARG A 237 -0.61 -15.66 -4.53
CA ARG A 237 -1.08 -16.10 -3.20
C ARG A 237 -1.34 -17.60 -3.08
N ASN A 238 -1.35 -18.34 -4.19
CA ASN A 238 -1.72 -19.75 -4.22
C ASN A 238 -0.66 -20.56 -4.96
N GLU A 239 0.28 -21.15 -4.22
CA GLU A 239 1.40 -21.92 -4.80
C GLU A 239 0.94 -23.06 -5.73
N TRP A 240 -0.22 -23.67 -5.45
CA TRP A 240 -0.79 -24.72 -6.29
C TRP A 240 -1.16 -24.23 -7.71
N LEU A 241 -1.44 -22.92 -7.88
CA LEU A 241 -1.69 -22.32 -9.19
C LEU A 241 -0.42 -22.17 -10.04
N HIS A 242 0.77 -22.18 -9.41
CA HIS A 242 2.05 -22.03 -10.14
C HIS A 242 2.32 -23.19 -11.10
N GLY A 243 1.73 -24.36 -10.83
CA GLY A 243 1.87 -25.56 -11.64
C GLY A 243 1.15 -25.50 -13.00
N TYR A 244 0.23 -24.54 -13.20
CA TYR A 244 -0.53 -24.43 -14.46
C TYR A 244 0.15 -23.45 -15.43
N PRO A 245 0.78 -23.94 -16.52
CA PRO A 245 1.53 -23.08 -17.44
C PRO A 245 0.66 -22.06 -18.16
N PHE A 246 -0.65 -22.27 -18.24
CA PHE A 246 -1.59 -21.33 -18.85
C PHE A 246 -1.94 -20.14 -17.95
N LEU A 247 -1.81 -20.28 -16.61
CA LEU A 247 -2.07 -19.22 -15.63
C LEU A 247 -0.79 -18.46 -15.26
N CYS A 248 0.30 -19.19 -14.99
CA CYS A 248 1.56 -18.61 -14.54
C CYS A 248 2.65 -18.83 -15.61
N SER A 249 3.19 -17.73 -16.14
CA SER A 249 4.32 -17.77 -17.09
C SER A 249 5.57 -18.35 -16.42
N GLU A 250 6.49 -18.92 -17.21
CA GLU A 250 7.74 -19.47 -16.65
C GLU A 250 8.60 -18.40 -15.98
N GLU A 251 8.69 -17.21 -16.59
CA GLU A 251 9.39 -16.04 -16.05
C GLU A 251 8.80 -15.62 -14.69
N ARG A 252 7.48 -15.57 -14.60
CA ARG A 252 6.79 -15.26 -13.35
C ARG A 252 7.01 -16.33 -12.29
N ARG A 253 6.96 -17.62 -12.66
CA ARG A 253 7.25 -18.73 -11.75
C ARG A 253 8.67 -18.63 -11.19
N GLN A 254 9.66 -18.30 -12.03
CA GLN A 254 11.04 -18.07 -11.60
C GLN A 254 11.15 -16.93 -10.58
N ARG A 255 10.54 -15.77 -10.86
CA ARG A 255 10.50 -14.63 -9.92
C ARG A 255 9.85 -14.98 -8.58
N LEU A 256 8.75 -15.73 -8.62
CA LEU A 256 8.07 -16.18 -7.41
C LEU A 256 8.93 -17.16 -6.61
N SER A 257 9.63 -18.09 -7.25
CA SER A 257 10.57 -18.99 -6.55
C SER A 257 11.74 -18.23 -5.91
N GLU A 258 12.34 -17.27 -6.62
CA GLU A 258 13.42 -16.43 -6.08
C GLU A 258 12.96 -15.62 -4.86
N THR A 259 11.72 -15.12 -4.89
CA THR A 259 11.14 -14.34 -3.77
C THR A 259 10.87 -15.22 -2.55
N VAL A 260 10.42 -16.46 -2.76
CA VAL A 260 10.21 -17.44 -1.68
C VAL A 260 11.55 -17.80 -1.02
N ASP A 261 12.61 -18.00 -1.80
CA ASP A 261 13.94 -18.31 -1.27
C ASP A 261 14.49 -17.13 -0.45
N LEU A 262 14.33 -15.90 -0.91
CA LEU A 262 14.71 -14.69 -0.17
C LEU A 262 13.95 -14.53 1.17
N ARG A 263 12.67 -14.92 1.23
CA ARG A 263 11.88 -14.88 2.47
C ARG A 263 12.35 -15.94 3.47
N HIS A 264 12.66 -17.14 3.00
CA HIS A 264 13.17 -18.22 3.85
C HIS A 264 14.59 -17.93 4.34
N ASP A 265 15.39 -17.22 3.54
CA ASP A 265 16.78 -16.87 3.87
C ASP A 265 16.95 -15.48 4.52
N ALA A 266 15.85 -14.76 4.77
CA ALA A 266 15.90 -13.43 5.40
C ALA A 266 16.61 -13.46 6.77
N VAL A 267 16.56 -14.58 7.48
CA VAL A 267 17.29 -14.79 8.74
C VAL A 267 18.79 -14.89 8.49
N SER A 268 19.25 -15.67 7.49
CA SER A 268 20.67 -15.76 7.16
C SER A 268 21.20 -14.45 6.59
N MET A 269 20.40 -13.72 5.80
CA MET A 269 20.76 -12.39 5.31
C MET A 269 20.82 -11.34 6.44
N ALA A 270 19.88 -11.37 7.38
CA ALA A 270 19.91 -10.51 8.56
C ALA A 270 21.09 -10.84 9.50
N LEU A 271 21.51 -12.10 9.53
CA LEU A 271 22.69 -12.53 10.28
C LEU A 271 24.00 -12.17 9.54
N ALA A 272 24.03 -12.28 8.21
CA ALA A 272 25.18 -11.92 7.37
C ALA A 272 25.46 -10.41 7.34
N THR A 273 24.43 -9.57 7.55
CA THR A 273 24.58 -8.11 7.63
C THR A 273 25.11 -7.62 8.97
N SER A 274 25.11 -8.45 10.02
CA SER A 274 25.58 -8.07 11.36
C SER A 274 27.10 -8.03 11.54
N THR A 275 27.88 -8.54 10.57
CA THR A 275 29.34 -8.65 10.69
C THR A 275 30.14 -7.52 10.01
N THR A 276 29.54 -6.67 9.18
CA THR A 276 30.24 -5.56 8.48
C THR A 276 29.32 -4.35 8.25
N ALA A 277 29.22 -3.48 9.25
CA ALA A 277 28.24 -2.39 9.33
C ALA A 277 28.53 -1.10 8.52
N SER A 278 29.50 -1.07 7.60
CA SER A 278 29.89 0.20 6.94
C SER A 278 29.54 0.35 5.46
N THR A 279 29.13 -0.70 4.74
CA THR A 279 28.96 -0.63 3.28
C THR A 279 27.74 -1.37 2.71
N SER A 280 26.99 -2.12 3.52
CA SER A 280 26.00 -3.11 3.03
C SER A 280 24.56 -2.59 2.84
N ASN A 281 24.18 -1.45 3.42
CA ASN A 281 22.85 -0.87 3.21
C ASN A 281 22.62 -0.40 1.75
N ALA A 282 23.69 0.02 1.06
CA ALA A 282 23.62 0.40 -0.35
C ALA A 282 23.35 -0.81 -1.27
N SER A 283 23.92 -1.98 -0.97
CA SER A 283 23.69 -3.22 -1.74
C SER A 283 22.26 -3.77 -1.57
N TYR A 284 21.67 -3.65 -0.37
CA TYR A 284 20.28 -4.05 -0.13
C TYR A 284 19.28 -3.19 -0.93
N MET A 285 19.49 -1.86 -0.95
CA MET A 285 18.67 -0.94 -1.75
C MET A 285 18.90 -1.08 -3.26
N ALA A 286 20.14 -1.39 -3.69
CA ALA A 286 20.47 -1.63 -5.09
C ALA A 286 19.85 -2.93 -5.63
N ALA A 287 19.85 -4.01 -4.84
CA ALA A 287 19.20 -5.26 -5.22
C ALA A 287 17.68 -5.06 -5.42
N ARG A 288 17.02 -4.39 -4.47
CA ARG A 288 15.58 -4.10 -4.54
C ARG A 288 15.21 -3.13 -5.68
N SER A 289 16.06 -2.13 -5.95
CA SER A 289 15.85 -1.21 -7.08
C SER A 289 16.10 -1.88 -8.44
N SER A 290 17.01 -2.86 -8.52
CA SER A 290 17.30 -3.58 -9.77
C SER A 290 16.14 -4.48 -10.22
N THR A 291 15.38 -5.05 -9.28
CA THR A 291 14.17 -5.83 -9.58
C THR A 291 13.05 -4.92 -10.12
N MET A 292 12.93 -3.69 -9.61
CA MET A 292 11.95 -2.71 -10.13
C MET A 292 12.37 -2.07 -11.46
N ALA A 293 13.67 -1.82 -11.67
CA ALA A 293 14.18 -1.23 -12.90
C ALA A 293 14.12 -2.18 -14.12
N ARG A 294 14.10 -3.51 -13.90
CA ARG A 294 13.89 -4.50 -14.97
C ARG A 294 12.44 -4.60 -15.43
N SER A 295 11.47 -4.36 -14.56
CA SER A 295 10.03 -4.38 -14.91
C SER A 295 9.63 -3.20 -15.81
N ALA A 296 10.35 -2.07 -15.75
CA ALA A 296 10.03 -0.88 -16.53
C ALA A 296 10.73 -0.78 -17.91
N LYS A 297 11.62 -1.72 -18.26
CA LYS A 297 12.29 -1.73 -19.57
C LYS A 297 11.73 -2.86 -20.45
N GLY A 298 10.67 -2.53 -21.20
CA GLY A 298 10.39 -3.24 -22.45
C GLY A 298 11.60 -3.10 -23.37
N ASP A 299 12.12 -4.23 -23.82
CA ASP A 299 13.30 -4.35 -24.70
C ASP A 299 13.18 -3.45 -25.93
N THR A 300 13.93 -2.35 -25.93
CA THR A 300 14.20 -1.59 -27.15
C THR A 300 15.43 -2.20 -27.79
N THR A 301 15.23 -2.86 -28.92
CA THR A 301 16.26 -3.48 -29.75
C THR A 301 17.32 -2.44 -30.13
N THR A 302 18.56 -2.68 -29.71
CA THR A 302 19.73 -1.86 -30.01
C THR A 302 20.13 -2.03 -31.48
N ILE A 303 19.88 -1.00 -32.29
CA ILE A 303 20.53 -0.84 -33.60
C ILE A 303 21.87 -0.14 -33.38
N ALA A 304 22.91 -0.71 -33.99
CA ALA A 304 24.32 -0.30 -33.90
C ALA A 304 24.59 1.17 -34.30
N PRO A 305 25.65 1.81 -33.78
CA PRO A 305 25.92 3.22 -34.04
C PRO A 305 26.56 3.42 -35.41
N ARG A 306 25.96 4.31 -36.22
CA ARG A 306 26.54 4.82 -37.46
C ARG A 306 27.38 6.07 -37.16
N GLN A 307 28.65 6.02 -37.56
CA GLN A 307 29.61 7.10 -37.48
C GLN A 307 29.21 8.30 -38.37
N GLY A 308 29.52 9.50 -37.87
CA GLY A 308 29.90 10.66 -38.68
C GLY A 308 28.84 11.74 -38.88
N GLN A 309 29.05 12.92 -38.28
CA GLN A 309 29.47 14.13 -39.00
C GLN A 309 29.40 15.37 -38.09
N THR A 310 30.54 16.02 -37.93
CA THR A 310 30.71 17.35 -37.33
C THR A 310 30.37 18.42 -38.36
N HIS A 311 29.42 19.30 -38.04
CA HIS A 311 29.31 20.61 -38.68
C HIS A 311 29.32 21.72 -37.63
N ALA A 312 30.31 22.59 -37.77
CA ALA A 312 30.42 23.88 -37.12
C ALA A 312 29.47 24.90 -37.77
N ALA A 313 28.92 25.83 -36.98
CA ALA A 313 29.13 27.28 -37.11
C ALA A 313 27.95 28.13 -36.59
N SER A 314 28.33 29.31 -36.10
CA SER A 314 27.60 30.59 -36.04
C SER A 314 26.63 30.88 -34.89
N THR A 315 27.15 31.70 -33.96
CA THR A 315 26.45 32.81 -33.25
C THR A 315 26.07 33.91 -34.28
N PRO A 316 25.12 34.85 -34.01
CA PRO A 316 25.33 35.92 -33.01
C PRO A 316 24.10 36.52 -32.29
N SER A 317 24.36 37.14 -31.12
CA SER A 317 23.74 38.39 -30.56
C SER A 317 22.21 38.40 -30.28
N SER A 318 21.61 39.13 -29.34
CA SER A 318 21.96 40.13 -28.32
C SER A 318 20.71 40.29 -27.41
N GLY A 319 20.86 40.77 -26.17
CA GLY A 319 19.69 41.07 -25.33
C GLY A 319 20.05 41.46 -23.90
N SER A 320 20.46 42.71 -23.75
CA SER A 320 20.81 43.41 -22.50
C SER A 320 19.61 43.57 -21.56
N GLN A 321 19.80 43.43 -20.24
CA GLN A 321 19.07 44.20 -19.22
C GLN A 321 19.82 44.24 -17.87
N ALA A 322 19.67 45.37 -17.19
CA ALA A 322 20.58 46.02 -16.25
C ALA A 322 20.34 45.65 -14.75
N PRO A 323 21.25 46.04 -13.83
CA PRO A 323 21.23 45.62 -12.43
C PRO A 323 20.50 46.61 -11.51
N ILE A 324 19.79 46.08 -10.51
CA ILE A 324 19.11 46.86 -9.47
C ILE A 324 20.05 47.16 -8.29
N SER A 325 19.93 48.40 -7.83
CA SER A 325 20.68 49.21 -6.89
C SER A 325 20.80 48.73 -5.44
N GLN A 326 21.96 48.98 -4.83
CA GLN A 326 22.22 49.00 -3.38
C GLN A 326 22.02 50.41 -2.78
N PRO A 327 21.61 50.55 -1.50
CA PRO A 327 21.65 51.81 -0.76
C PRO A 327 22.88 51.90 0.21
N PRO A 328 23.17 53.08 0.79
CA PRO A 328 24.54 53.57 0.93
C PRO A 328 25.23 53.29 2.27
N LYS A 329 26.57 53.31 2.18
CA LYS A 329 27.56 53.26 3.26
C LYS A 329 27.41 54.44 4.24
N LYS A 330 27.39 54.16 5.55
CA LYS A 330 27.74 55.10 6.61
C LYS A 330 29.04 54.67 7.30
N SER A 331 29.91 55.66 7.50
CA SER A 331 31.30 55.53 7.91
C SER A 331 31.51 55.57 9.43
N LYS A 332 32.63 54.95 9.84
CA LYS A 332 33.51 55.29 10.99
C LYS A 332 32.95 55.19 12.41
N ARG A 333 33.47 54.19 13.14
CA ARG A 333 34.21 54.43 14.39
C ARG A 333 35.26 53.35 14.62
N ARG A 334 36.53 53.76 14.57
CA ARG A 334 37.70 53.00 15.03
C ARG A 334 37.53 52.74 16.53
N GLY A 335 37.42 51.47 16.91
CA GLY A 335 37.52 50.99 18.28
C GLY A 335 38.60 49.92 18.34
N LEU A 336 39.52 50.12 19.29
CA LEU A 336 40.71 49.35 19.64
C LEU A 336 40.66 47.83 19.38
N LEU A 337 41.78 47.31 18.86
CA LEU A 337 42.10 45.88 18.78
C LEU A 337 42.01 45.24 20.18
N GLY A 338 40.94 44.47 20.41
CA GLY A 338 40.91 43.40 21.39
C GLY A 338 41.17 42.09 20.67
N THR A 339 42.25 41.41 21.02
CA THR A 339 42.59 40.03 20.61
C THR A 339 41.49 39.07 21.06
N LYS A 340 40.43 38.92 20.24
CA LYS A 340 39.38 37.92 20.44
C LYS A 340 39.97 36.54 20.19
N GLY A 341 40.12 35.77 21.26
CA GLY A 341 40.50 34.37 21.20
C GLY A 341 39.62 33.61 20.21
N ARG A 342 40.24 32.74 19.41
CA ARG A 342 39.58 31.73 18.58
C ARG A 342 38.59 30.97 19.46
N SER A 343 37.31 31.30 19.38
CA SER A 343 36.24 30.46 19.90
C SER A 343 36.34 29.11 19.19
N ALA A 344 36.49 28.05 19.96
CA ALA A 344 36.56 26.68 19.47
C ALA A 344 35.39 26.41 18.51
N GLU A 345 35.69 25.80 17.37
CA GLU A 345 34.70 25.38 16.40
C GLU A 345 33.69 24.44 17.10
N PRO A 346 32.38 24.66 16.96
CA PRO A 346 31.40 23.80 17.61
C PRO A 346 31.60 22.35 17.14
N PRO A 347 31.43 21.36 18.04
CA PRO A 347 31.53 19.97 17.65
C PRO A 347 30.51 19.66 16.54
N PRO A 348 30.83 18.75 15.60
CA PRO A 348 29.92 18.36 14.54
C PRO A 348 28.61 17.82 15.12
N PRO A 349 27.46 18.08 14.47
CA PRO A 349 26.17 17.63 14.99
C PRO A 349 26.10 16.11 15.07
N THR A 350 25.47 15.59 16.12
CA THR A 350 25.26 14.15 16.27
C THR A 350 24.26 13.63 15.24
N PRO A 351 24.27 12.33 14.87
CA PRO A 351 23.27 11.75 13.97
C PRO A 351 21.83 12.02 14.41
N GLN A 352 21.57 12.07 15.71
CA GLN A 352 20.25 12.42 16.26
C GLN A 352 19.88 13.88 15.97
N GLN A 353 20.83 14.81 16.07
CA GLN A 353 20.60 16.22 15.74
C GLN A 353 20.34 16.41 14.25
N ILE A 354 21.03 15.66 13.39
CA ILE A 354 20.80 15.66 11.94
C ILE A 354 19.39 15.14 11.64
N ALA A 355 18.99 14.00 12.21
CA ALA A 355 17.64 13.45 12.04
C ALA A 355 16.55 14.41 12.54
N ALA A 356 16.77 15.05 13.70
CA ALA A 356 15.84 16.00 14.29
C ALA A 356 15.67 17.29 13.47
N SER A 357 16.64 17.64 12.62
CA SER A 357 16.58 18.81 11.73
C SER A 357 15.74 18.58 10.47
N HIS A 358 15.39 17.33 10.15
CA HIS A 358 14.61 17.01 8.96
C HIS A 358 13.16 17.53 9.09
N PRO A 359 12.59 18.20 8.06
CA PRO A 359 11.27 18.83 8.15
C PRO A 359 10.14 17.84 8.50
N ASP A 360 10.21 16.61 7.97
CA ASP A 360 9.19 15.58 8.23
C ASP A 360 9.37 14.85 9.57
N PHE A 361 10.54 14.94 10.22
CA PHE A 361 10.84 14.15 11.41
C PHE A 361 9.84 14.38 12.53
N ASN A 362 9.56 15.65 12.84
CA ASN A 362 8.64 16.02 13.92
C ASN A 362 7.21 15.53 13.66
N ARG A 363 6.75 15.65 12.40
CA ARG A 363 5.40 15.19 12.00
C ARG A 363 5.26 13.69 12.14
N ILE A 364 6.17 12.92 11.54
CA ILE A 364 6.07 11.45 11.54
C ILE A 364 6.30 10.90 12.95
N THR A 365 7.24 11.47 13.72
CA THR A 365 7.48 11.09 15.11
C THR A 365 6.26 11.35 16.00
N MET A 366 5.55 12.47 15.81
CA MET A 366 4.30 12.75 16.54
C MET A 366 3.23 11.69 16.25
N LEU A 367 3.01 11.37 14.97
CA LEU A 367 2.05 10.34 14.55
C LEU A 367 2.43 8.95 15.07
N MET A 368 3.71 8.60 15.02
CA MET A 368 4.22 7.34 15.59
C MET A 368 3.95 7.27 17.10
N ARG A 369 4.23 8.34 17.85
CA ARG A 369 3.94 8.39 19.30
C ARG A 369 2.44 8.22 19.56
N GLN A 370 1.59 8.90 18.80
CA GLN A 370 0.14 8.78 18.92
C GLN A 370 -0.33 7.35 18.63
N ALA A 371 0.20 6.71 17.58
CA ALA A 371 -0.12 5.33 17.24
C ALA A 371 0.29 4.35 18.36
N VAL A 372 1.50 4.53 18.93
CA VAL A 372 1.99 3.72 20.07
C VAL A 372 1.10 3.93 21.31
N THR A 373 0.75 5.18 21.64
CA THR A 373 -0.14 5.50 22.76
C THR A 373 -1.54 4.91 22.57
N ASN A 374 -2.06 4.92 21.35
CA ASN A 374 -3.37 4.35 20.99
C ASN A 374 -3.33 2.83 20.78
N LYS A 375 -2.17 2.18 20.95
CA LYS A 375 -1.95 0.75 20.70
C LYS A 375 -2.37 0.31 19.27
N SER A 376 -2.29 1.20 18.30
CA SER A 376 -2.54 0.88 16.89
C SER A 376 -1.24 0.34 16.26
N LEU A 377 -1.12 -0.99 16.20
CA LEU A 377 0.08 -1.64 15.69
C LEU A 377 0.38 -1.28 14.23
N MET A 378 -0.64 -1.38 13.36
CA MET A 378 -0.49 -1.15 11.92
C MET A 378 0.05 0.26 11.63
N LEU A 379 -0.55 1.29 12.24
CA LEU A 379 -0.09 2.68 12.06
C LEU A 379 1.32 2.89 12.64
N ALA A 380 1.62 2.29 13.79
CA ALA A 380 2.95 2.40 14.39
C ALA A 380 4.03 1.77 13.51
N GLU A 381 3.75 0.59 12.92
CA GLU A 381 4.64 -0.07 11.95
C GLU A 381 4.83 0.79 10.69
N GLN A 382 3.75 1.33 10.12
CA GLN A 382 3.80 2.18 8.94
C GLN A 382 4.67 3.43 9.18
N HIS A 383 4.47 4.14 10.29
CA HIS A 383 5.24 5.34 10.61
C HIS A 383 6.71 5.03 10.93
N PHE A 384 6.98 3.92 11.62
CA PHE A 384 8.34 3.49 11.89
C PHE A 384 9.08 3.09 10.60
N ALA A 385 8.43 2.34 9.71
CA ALA A 385 8.98 1.99 8.41
C ALA A 385 9.31 3.23 7.58
N LYS A 386 8.43 4.25 7.60
CA LYS A 386 8.71 5.52 6.91
C LYS A 386 9.90 6.28 7.50
N LEU A 387 10.06 6.26 8.82
CA LEU A 387 11.24 6.85 9.47
C LEU A 387 12.54 6.08 9.12
N GLN A 388 12.49 4.75 9.00
CA GLN A 388 13.64 3.95 8.57
C GLN A 388 14.00 4.22 7.10
N GLU A 389 13.01 4.30 6.22
CA GLU A 389 13.19 4.63 4.79
C GLU A 389 13.92 5.97 4.61
N LEU A 390 13.59 6.96 5.44
CA LEU A 390 14.21 8.28 5.42
C LEU A 390 15.54 8.35 6.20
N GLY A 391 15.97 7.27 6.87
CA GLY A 391 17.15 7.28 7.73
C GLY A 391 17.00 8.13 9.01
N LEU A 392 15.76 8.43 9.42
CA LEU A 392 15.43 9.32 10.53
C LEU A 392 15.11 8.58 11.83
N ALA A 393 15.02 7.25 11.81
CA ALA A 393 14.66 6.44 12.98
C ALA A 393 15.62 6.61 14.17
N ILE A 394 16.90 6.92 13.92
CA ILE A 394 17.93 7.21 14.94
C ILE A 394 17.64 8.50 15.74
N GLY A 395 16.74 9.38 15.25
CA GLY A 395 16.31 10.56 16.00
C GLY A 395 15.25 10.26 17.06
N LEU A 396 14.61 9.08 17.03
CA LEU A 396 13.52 8.74 17.94
C LEU A 396 14.01 8.64 19.39
N SER A 397 13.18 9.06 20.34
CA SER A 397 13.52 8.89 21.75
C SER A 397 13.41 7.44 22.19
N ASP A 398 14.31 7.01 23.08
CA ASP A 398 14.34 5.64 23.63
C ASP A 398 12.97 5.20 24.17
N LYS A 399 12.24 6.12 24.82
CA LYS A 399 10.90 5.85 25.35
C LYS A 399 9.90 5.49 24.25
N THR A 400 9.95 6.18 23.10
CA THR A 400 9.06 5.88 21.96
C THR A 400 9.45 4.56 21.30
N LEU A 401 10.74 4.32 21.08
CA LEU A 401 11.25 3.06 20.53
C LEU A 401 10.88 1.87 21.42
N PHE A 402 11.05 1.99 22.74
CA PHE A 402 10.74 0.93 23.69
C PHE A 402 9.23 0.68 23.78
N GLY A 403 8.42 1.74 23.73
CA GLY A 403 6.96 1.62 23.66
C GLY A 403 6.49 0.87 22.41
N PHE A 404 7.10 1.18 21.25
CA PHE A 404 6.83 0.49 19.99
C PHE A 404 7.27 -0.98 20.03
N ALA A 405 8.47 -1.28 20.53
CA ALA A 405 8.95 -2.65 20.73
C ALA A 405 8.03 -3.46 21.67
N SER A 406 7.52 -2.83 22.72
CA SER A 406 6.54 -3.45 23.63
C SER A 406 5.21 -3.74 22.94
N LEU A 407 4.72 -2.81 22.11
CA LEU A 407 3.49 -3.01 21.31
C LEU A 407 3.64 -4.20 20.36
N LEU A 408 4.77 -4.29 19.63
CA LEU A 408 5.10 -5.44 18.80
C LEU A 408 5.10 -6.76 19.60
N GLY A 409 5.68 -6.75 20.80
CA GLY A 409 5.67 -7.88 21.72
C GLY A 409 4.27 -8.33 22.13
N THR A 410 3.33 -7.40 22.38
CA THR A 410 1.94 -7.75 22.72
C THR A 410 1.20 -8.46 21.60
N HIS A 411 1.55 -8.17 20.35
CA HIS A 411 1.02 -8.84 19.15
C HIS A 411 1.89 -10.02 18.69
N LYS A 412 2.80 -10.53 19.54
CA LYS A 412 3.70 -11.66 19.24
C LYS A 412 4.63 -11.44 18.03
N LYS A 413 4.84 -10.20 17.59
CA LYS A 413 5.80 -9.84 16.53
C LYS A 413 7.20 -9.63 17.11
N PHE A 414 7.82 -10.70 17.60
CA PHE A 414 9.09 -10.61 18.32
C PHE A 414 10.30 -10.29 17.44
N LEU A 415 10.36 -10.78 16.20
CA LEU A 415 11.47 -10.49 15.29
C LEU A 415 11.50 -9.02 14.86
N PRO A 416 10.38 -8.40 14.42
CA PRO A 416 10.36 -6.96 14.13
C PRO A 416 10.72 -6.07 15.32
N ALA A 417 10.49 -6.53 16.56
CA ALA A 417 10.85 -5.78 17.77
C ALA A 417 12.37 -5.62 17.96
N LEU A 418 13.20 -6.41 17.28
CA LEU A 418 14.67 -6.30 17.38
C LEU A 418 15.19 -4.97 16.84
N ALA A 419 14.63 -4.47 15.73
CA ALA A 419 15.10 -3.22 15.10
C ALA A 419 14.98 -1.98 16.02
N PRO A 420 13.82 -1.65 16.62
CA PRO A 420 13.75 -0.53 17.56
C PRO A 420 14.58 -0.75 18.83
N LEU A 421 14.74 -2.00 19.30
CA LEU A 421 15.60 -2.29 20.45
C LEU A 421 17.09 -2.07 20.14
N GLN A 422 17.55 -2.41 18.94
CA GLN A 422 18.93 -2.17 18.51
C GLN A 422 19.24 -0.67 18.44
N LEU A 423 18.32 0.15 17.93
CA LEU A 423 18.46 1.61 17.93
C LEU A 423 18.64 2.18 19.35
N ILE A 424 17.90 1.67 20.35
CA ILE A 424 18.07 2.07 21.77
C ILE A 424 19.48 1.72 22.27
N VAL A 425 20.02 0.56 21.86
CA VAL A 425 21.38 0.15 22.24
C VAL A 425 22.43 1.04 21.59
N GLU A 426 22.21 1.46 20.34
CA GLU A 426 23.10 2.37 19.61
C GLU A 426 23.13 3.78 20.21
N HIS A 427 22.01 4.25 20.78
CA HIS A 427 21.97 5.52 21.50
C HIS A 427 22.83 5.53 22.77
N ASN A 428 23.16 4.35 23.30
CA ASN A 428 23.88 4.17 24.56
C ASN A 428 23.26 4.96 25.74
N GLY A 429 21.93 5.08 25.73
CA GLY A 429 21.17 5.79 26.74
C GLY A 429 20.88 4.95 27.99
N PRO A 430 20.14 5.51 28.98
CA PRO A 430 19.81 4.80 30.23
C PRO A 430 18.92 3.57 30.01
N MET A 431 18.23 3.46 28.87
CA MET A 431 17.38 2.30 28.53
C MET A 431 18.13 1.19 27.78
N ALA A 432 19.39 1.39 27.39
CA ALA A 432 20.18 0.40 26.66
C ALA A 432 20.30 -0.96 27.38
N PRO A 433 20.52 -1.03 28.72
CA PRO A 433 20.56 -2.31 29.44
C PRO A 433 19.24 -3.09 29.38
N ASP A 434 18.10 -2.42 29.51
CA ASP A 434 16.79 -3.05 29.39
C ASP A 434 16.52 -3.53 27.95
N ALA A 435 16.95 -2.77 26.94
CA ALA A 435 16.86 -3.18 25.54
C ALA A 435 17.70 -4.44 25.26
N LEU A 436 18.94 -4.49 25.76
CA LEU A 436 19.81 -5.68 25.66
C LEU A 436 19.18 -6.91 26.34
N LEU A 437 18.55 -6.75 27.51
CA LEU A 437 17.81 -7.84 28.15
C LEU A 437 16.67 -8.37 27.28
N ARG A 438 15.90 -7.48 26.62
CA ARG A 438 14.81 -7.88 25.73
C ARG A 438 15.32 -8.57 24.46
N ILE A 439 16.39 -8.06 23.85
CA ILE A 439 17.03 -8.70 22.70
C ILE A 439 17.49 -10.11 23.07
N ALA A 440 18.19 -10.27 24.20
CA ALA A 440 18.65 -11.57 24.67
C ALA A 440 17.49 -12.55 24.94
N GLN A 441 16.36 -12.07 25.49
CA GLN A 441 15.15 -12.88 25.67
C GLN A 441 14.56 -13.36 24.35
N ILE A 442 14.50 -12.50 23.33
CA ILE A 442 14.00 -12.85 21.99
C ILE A 442 14.94 -13.87 21.35
N GLN A 443 16.26 -13.63 21.40
CA GLN A 443 17.28 -14.56 20.88
C GLN A 443 17.19 -15.94 21.55
N LEU A 444 17.03 -15.98 22.87
CA LEU A 444 16.95 -17.23 23.62
C LEU A 444 15.63 -17.98 23.38
N LYS A 445 14.49 -17.31 23.54
CA LYS A 445 13.18 -17.97 23.58
C LYS A 445 12.53 -18.13 22.22
N VAL A 446 12.71 -17.18 21.32
CA VAL A 446 12.06 -17.16 20.00
C VAL A 446 13.00 -17.71 18.94
N MET A 447 14.24 -17.23 18.89
CA MET A 447 15.21 -17.65 17.88
C MET A 447 15.94 -18.94 18.25
N ARG A 448 15.89 -19.36 19.53
CA ARG A 448 16.62 -20.53 20.07
C ARG A 448 18.14 -20.45 19.83
N LEU A 449 18.70 -19.23 19.93
CA LEU A 449 20.13 -18.94 19.75
C LEU A 449 20.77 -18.55 21.09
N PRO A 450 21.10 -19.52 21.98
CA PRO A 450 21.67 -19.21 23.30
C PRO A 450 23.04 -18.54 23.23
N GLY A 451 23.87 -18.87 22.22
CA GLY A 451 25.19 -18.25 22.05
C GLY A 451 25.12 -16.74 21.79
N GLU A 452 24.20 -16.30 20.92
CA GLU A 452 23.97 -14.87 20.65
C GLU A 452 23.34 -14.17 21.85
N ALA A 453 22.42 -14.82 22.56
CA ALA A 453 21.86 -14.29 23.80
C ALA A 453 22.97 -14.03 24.84
N VAL A 454 23.92 -14.95 25.01
CA VAL A 454 25.07 -14.78 25.92
C VAL A 454 25.95 -13.59 25.49
N LYS A 455 26.24 -13.44 24.20
CA LYS A 455 27.00 -12.28 23.68
C LYS A 455 26.27 -10.97 24.00
N THR A 456 24.97 -10.90 23.75
CA THR A 456 24.14 -9.72 24.06
C THR A 456 24.13 -9.41 25.56
N LEU A 457 23.95 -10.41 26.42
CA LEU A 457 23.92 -10.24 27.88
C LEU A 457 25.26 -9.73 28.44
N ARG A 458 26.39 -10.14 27.85
CA ARG A 458 27.73 -9.68 28.25
C ARG A 458 28.01 -8.21 27.91
N ARG A 459 27.26 -7.62 26.97
CA ARG A 459 27.33 -6.18 26.66
C ARG A 459 26.73 -5.29 27.75
N ILE A 460 25.95 -5.87 28.68
CA ILE A 460 25.38 -5.11 29.80
C ILE A 460 26.47 -4.86 30.84
N GLN A 461 27.05 -3.67 30.78
CA GLN A 461 28.06 -3.15 31.70
C GLN A 461 27.55 -1.85 32.35
N PHE A 462 27.93 -1.63 33.62
CA PHE A 462 27.65 -0.38 34.33
C PHE A 462 28.97 0.38 34.58
N PRO A 463 29.00 1.72 34.54
CA PRO A 463 30.22 2.51 34.70
C PRO A 463 30.96 2.22 36.02
N ALA A 464 32.29 2.15 35.96
CA ALA A 464 33.16 1.77 37.08
C ALA A 464 33.11 2.74 38.28
N GLU A 465 32.67 3.99 38.11
CA GLU A 465 32.48 4.93 39.24
C GLU A 465 31.45 4.42 40.28
N SER A 466 30.59 3.48 39.88
CA SER A 466 29.65 2.80 40.78
C SER A 466 30.17 1.50 41.40
N ALA A 467 31.41 1.09 41.09
CA ALA A 467 31.94 -0.26 41.33
C ALA A 467 32.85 -0.40 42.56
N ASN A 468 33.16 0.68 43.28
CA ASN A 468 34.03 0.60 44.47
C ASN A 468 33.38 -0.12 45.67
N SER A 469 32.07 -0.41 45.62
CA SER A 469 31.43 -1.43 46.48
C SER A 469 30.17 -1.99 45.80
N PRO A 470 29.94 -3.31 45.77
CA PRO A 470 28.69 -3.88 45.23
C PRO A 470 27.42 -3.36 45.94
N GLU A 471 27.56 -2.76 47.12
CA GLU A 471 26.50 -2.08 47.86
C GLU A 471 26.04 -0.73 47.24
N THR A 472 26.74 -0.18 46.24
CA THR A 472 26.41 1.14 45.67
C THR A 472 25.59 1.12 44.37
N LEU A 473 25.17 -0.05 43.86
CA LEU A 473 24.25 -0.09 42.70
C LEU A 473 22.86 0.39 43.12
N SER A 474 22.26 1.27 42.32
CA SER A 474 20.87 1.67 42.52
C SER A 474 19.92 0.46 42.40
N GLU A 475 18.80 0.48 43.12
CA GLU A 475 17.80 -0.61 43.09
C GLU A 475 17.39 -1.02 41.66
N PRO A 476 17.18 -0.09 40.69
CA PRO A 476 16.90 -0.46 39.30
C PRO A 476 18.04 -1.22 38.62
N GLN A 477 19.29 -0.84 38.86
CA GLN A 477 20.46 -1.51 38.29
C GLN A 477 20.60 -2.92 38.85
N GLN A 478 20.38 -3.10 40.15
CA GLN A 478 20.38 -4.42 40.78
C GLN A 478 19.33 -5.34 40.15
N LYS A 479 18.12 -4.83 39.86
CA LYS A 479 17.08 -5.61 39.15
C LYS A 479 17.53 -6.04 37.75
N ILE A 480 18.21 -5.17 37.01
CA ILE A 480 18.75 -5.49 35.68
C ILE A 480 19.84 -6.57 35.78
N VAL A 481 20.76 -6.45 36.74
CA VAL A 481 21.81 -7.45 37.00
C VAL A 481 21.22 -8.80 37.35
N THR A 482 20.24 -8.85 38.25
CA THR A 482 19.57 -10.09 38.65
C THR A 482 18.90 -10.77 37.46
N ARG A 483 18.19 -9.99 36.61
CA ARG A 483 17.57 -10.51 35.38
C ARG A 483 18.60 -11.03 34.38
N ARG A 484 19.70 -10.28 34.16
CA ARG A 484 20.80 -10.69 33.29
C ARG A 484 21.40 -12.01 33.74
N ASN A 485 21.71 -12.14 35.02
CA ASN A 485 22.33 -13.34 35.59
C ASN A 485 21.38 -14.55 35.50
N GLY A 486 20.08 -14.35 35.74
CA GLY A 486 19.07 -15.40 35.53
C GLY A 486 18.99 -15.89 34.08
N LEU A 487 19.09 -14.98 33.09
CA LEU A 487 19.13 -15.37 31.68
C LEU A 487 20.43 -16.09 31.30
N LEU A 488 21.58 -15.68 31.85
CA LEU A 488 22.85 -16.37 31.64
C LEU A 488 22.82 -17.79 32.20
N GLN A 489 22.22 -17.98 33.37
CA GLN A 489 22.03 -19.30 33.96
C GLN A 489 21.11 -20.18 33.10
N GLN A 490 20.05 -19.63 32.52
CA GLN A 490 19.20 -20.35 31.54
C GLN A 490 19.96 -20.76 30.28
N CYS A 491 21.04 -20.05 29.92
CA CYS A 491 21.93 -20.41 28.83
C CYS A 491 23.05 -21.39 29.24
N GLY A 492 23.09 -21.85 30.50
CA GLY A 492 24.15 -22.72 31.01
C GLY A 492 25.50 -22.02 31.24
N VAL A 493 25.51 -20.68 31.34
CA VAL A 493 26.73 -19.88 31.52
C VAL A 493 26.75 -19.25 32.90
N ALA A 494 27.87 -19.41 33.62
CA ALA A 494 28.06 -18.76 34.91
C ALA A 494 28.07 -17.22 34.75
N PRO A 495 27.38 -16.47 35.64
CA PRO A 495 27.32 -15.02 35.54
C PRO A 495 28.72 -14.40 35.72
N PRO A 496 29.13 -13.44 34.88
CA PRO A 496 30.41 -12.76 35.04
C PRO A 496 30.42 -11.91 36.32
N PRO A 497 31.60 -11.70 36.93
CA PRO A 497 31.74 -10.78 38.05
C PRO A 497 31.26 -9.38 37.64
N LEU A 498 30.60 -8.68 38.58
CA LEU A 498 29.98 -7.37 38.33
C LEU A 498 30.99 -6.27 37.99
N VAL A 499 32.20 -6.41 38.49
CA VAL A 499 33.30 -5.48 38.26
C VAL A 499 34.29 -6.21 37.38
N ALA A 500 34.51 -5.70 36.16
CA ALA A 500 35.67 -6.10 35.40
C ALA A 500 36.89 -5.77 36.28
N LYS A 501 37.71 -6.78 36.62
CA LYS A 501 39.01 -6.49 37.24
C LYS A 501 39.68 -5.47 36.30
N PRO A 502 40.14 -4.31 36.82
CA PRO A 502 40.88 -3.38 35.96
C PRO A 502 41.96 -4.21 35.29
N ASP A 503 41.97 -4.21 33.97
CA ASP A 503 43.00 -4.90 33.20
C ASP A 503 44.32 -4.35 33.73
N GLY A 504 45.00 -5.15 34.55
CA GLY A 504 46.30 -4.78 35.09
C GLY A 504 47.16 -4.45 33.88
N ALA A 505 47.70 -3.24 33.84
CA ALA A 505 48.50 -2.74 32.74
C ALA A 505 49.46 -3.85 32.28
N LYS A 506 49.24 -4.37 31.08
CA LYS A 506 50.18 -5.26 30.40
C LYS A 506 51.22 -4.42 29.68
#